data_AF-A0AB38AGV2-F1
#
_entry.id   AF-A0AB38AGV2-F1
#
_cell.length_a   1.000
_cell.length_b   1.000
_cell.length_c   1.000
_cell.angle_alpha   90.00
_cell.angle_beta   90.00
_cell.angle_gamma   90.00
#
_symmetry.space_group_name_H-M   'P 1'
#
loop_
_entity.id
_entity.type
_entity.pdbx_description
1 polymer ?
#
loop_
_entity_poly.entity_id
_entity_poly.type
_entity_poly.pdbx_seq_one_letter_code
_entity_poly.pdbx_strand_id
1 'polypeptide(L)' 'MGCNCGGGARPTVTVYQLNLPDGTARQFYTWQEAEAANQRAGGVGSIVIINQ' A
#
# COMPACT_ATOMS: atom_id res chain seq x y z
N MET A 1 -14.06 -11.49 -36.17
CA MET A 1 -12.78 -11.07 -35.54
C MET A 1 -13.07 -10.75 -34.08
N GLY A 2 -12.85 -11.68 -33.16
CA GLY A 2 -12.97 -11.42 -31.72
C GLY A 2 -11.59 -11.02 -31.19
N CYS A 3 -11.36 -9.73 -30.93
CA CYS A 3 -10.16 -9.33 -30.20
C CYS A 3 -10.33 -9.77 -28.74
N ASN A 4 -9.45 -10.70 -28.34
CA ASN A 4 -9.39 -11.31 -27.03
C ASN A 4 -9.54 -10.27 -25.91
N CYS A 5 -10.57 -10.48 -25.10
CA CYS A 5 -10.82 -9.75 -23.87
C CYS A 5 -9.61 -9.88 -22.92
N GLY A 6 -9.32 -8.76 -22.25
CA GLY A 6 -8.47 -8.58 -21.07
C GLY A 6 -7.82 -9.83 -20.49
N GLY A 7 -6.52 -9.99 -20.76
CA GLY A 7 -5.70 -11.06 -20.19
C GLY A 7 -4.30 -10.61 -19.78
N GLY A 8 -4.07 -9.30 -19.65
CA GLY A 8 -2.85 -8.81 -19.01
C GLY A 8 -3.05 -8.90 -17.51
N ALA A 9 -2.31 -9.77 -16.82
CA ALA A 9 -2.23 -9.76 -15.37
C ALA A 9 -2.09 -8.30 -14.92
N ARG A 10 -3.08 -7.80 -14.19
CA ARG A 10 -3.06 -6.46 -13.63
C ARG A 10 -1.73 -6.38 -12.87
N PRO A 11 -0.83 -5.44 -13.17
CA PRO A 11 0.46 -5.40 -12.50
C PRO A 11 0.17 -5.32 -11.01
N THR A 12 0.60 -6.34 -10.26
CA THR A 12 0.31 -6.43 -8.83
C THR A 12 1.02 -5.25 -8.18
N VAL A 13 0.26 -4.22 -7.81
CA VAL A 13 0.87 -3.02 -7.24
C VAL A 13 1.18 -3.34 -5.79
N THR A 14 2.46 -3.29 -5.44
CA THR A 14 2.89 -3.42 -4.05
C THR A 14 2.59 -2.10 -3.36
N VAL A 15 1.64 -2.12 -2.43
CA VAL A 15 1.23 -0.99 -1.62
C VAL A 15 1.66 -1.26 -0.18
N TYR A 16 2.17 -0.24 0.48
CA TYR A 16 2.54 -0.26 1.89
C TYR A 16 1.47 0.50 2.67
N GLN A 17 0.69 -0.21 3.48
CA GLN A 17 -0.33 0.39 4.32
C GLN A 17 0.20 0.60 5.73
N LEU A 18 0.22 1.84 6.18
CA LEU A 18 0.44 2.22 7.56
C LEU A 18 -0.90 2.20 8.31
N ASN A 19 -1.03 1.30 9.27
CA ASN A 19 -2.13 1.25 10.21
C ASN A 19 -1.72 2.02 11.48
N LEU A 20 -2.43 3.10 11.77
CA LEU A 20 -2.23 3.90 12.97
C LEU A 20 -3.14 3.41 14.10
N PRO A 21 -2.74 3.56 15.38
CA PRO A 21 -3.50 3.08 16.53
C PRO A 21 -4.81 3.86 16.77
N ASP A 22 -5.01 4.99 16.10
CA ASP A 22 -6.27 5.74 16.07
C ASP A 22 -7.33 5.08 15.16
N GLY A 23 -6.98 3.99 14.48
CA GLY A 23 -7.83 3.31 13.50
C GLY A 23 -7.70 3.86 12.07
N THR A 24 -6.86 4.88 11.86
CA THR A 24 -6.60 5.42 10.53
C THR A 24 -5.64 4.52 9.76
N ALA A 25 -5.97 4.20 8.51
CA ALA A 25 -5.07 3.51 7.59
C ALA A 25 -4.66 4.44 6.45
N ARG A 26 -3.36 4.48 6.14
CA ARG A 26 -2.81 5.26 5.02
C ARG A 26 -1.99 4.36 4.10
N GLN A 27 -2.24 4.45 2.81
CA GLN A 27 -1.58 3.65 1.79
C GLN A 27 -0.50 4.46 1.10
N PHE A 28 0.65 3.84 0.87
CA PHE A 28 1.82 4.41 0.23
C PHE A 28 2.35 3.44 -0.82
N TYR A 29 2.97 3.96 -1.87
CA TYR A 29 3.56 3.12 -2.91
C TYR A 29 5.00 2.70 -2.58
N THR A 30 5.60 3.30 -1.56
CA THR A 30 6.97 3.02 -1.14
C THR A 30 7.06 2.77 0.37
N TRP A 31 8.00 1.91 0.77
CA TRP A 31 8.31 1.65 2.18
C TRP A 31 8.77 2.93 2.89
N GLN A 32 9.61 3.73 2.24
CA GLN A 32 10.17 4.96 2.82
C GLN A 32 9.08 5.98 3.17
N GLU A 33 8.07 6.14 2.31
CA GLU A 33 6.94 7.02 2.61
C GLU A 33 6.11 6.52 3.81
N ALA A 34 5.86 5.21 3.87
CA ALA A 34 5.15 4.60 4.98
C ALA A 34 5.92 4.75 6.31
N GLU A 35 7.24 4.56 6.28
CA GLU A 35 8.11 4.70 7.45
C GLU A 35 8.23 6.16 7.90
N ALA A 36 8.43 7.10 6.97
CA ALA A 36 8.45 8.52 7.28
C ALA A 36 7.09 9.01 7.81
N ALA A 37 5.98 8.44 7.33
CA ALA A 37 4.65 8.71 7.89
C ALA A 37 4.48 8.09 9.28
N ASN A 38 5.02 6.89 9.52
CA ASN A 38 5.01 6.26 10.83
C ASN A 38 5.80 7.10 11.85
N GLN A 39 7.02 7.52 11.50
CA GLN A 39 7.85 8.38 12.35
C GLN A 39 7.16 9.72 12.67
N ARG A 40 6.49 10.34 11.68
CA ARG A 40 5.68 11.55 11.90
C ARG A 40 4.49 11.32 12.83
N ALA A 41 3.96 10.10 12.87
CA ALA A 41 2.90 9.70 13.78
C ALA A 41 3.42 9.20 15.15
N GLY A 42 4.72 9.32 15.43
CA GLY A 42 5.34 8.90 16.69
C GLY A 42 5.87 7.46 16.70
N GLY A 43 5.92 6.78 15.55
CA GLY A 43 6.48 5.42 15.41
C GLY A 43 5.60 4.31 15.99
N VAL A 44 4.34 4.61 16.30
CA VAL A 44 3.38 3.69 16.94
C VAL A 44 2.51 2.92 15.94
N GLY A 45 2.61 3.25 14.65
CA GLY A 45 1.88 2.57 13.59
C GLY A 45 2.58 1.30 13.10
N SER A 46 1.80 0.43 12.48
CA SER A 46 2.26 -0.82 11.87
C SER A 46 2.17 -0.73 10.35
N ILE A 47 3.28 -1.01 9.66
CA ILE A 47 3.33 -1.01 8.20
C ILE A 47 3.12 -2.44 7.72
N VAL A 48 2.11 -2.65 6.89
CA VAL A 48 1.81 -3.94 6.23
C VAL A 48 1.94 -3.79 4.72
N ILE A 49 2.36 -4.86 4.05
CA ILE A 49 2.49 -4.90 2.59
C ILE A 49 1.21 -5.54 2.03
N ILE A 50 0.55 -4.84 1.13
CA ILE A 50 -0.64 -5.30 0.41
C ILE A 50 -0.34 -5.32 -1.09
N ASN A 51 -0.52 -6.49 -1.69
CA ASN A 51 -0.44 -6.67 -3.13
C ASN A 51 -1.86 -6.55 -3.70
N GLN A 52 -2.09 -5.54 -4.55
CA GLN A 52 -3.39 -5.25 -5.18
C GLN A 52 -3.49 -5.76 -6.62
#